data_AF-A0A0D9APD4-F1
#
_entry.id   AF-A0A0D9APD4-F1
#
_cell.length_a   1.000
_cell.length_b   1.000
_cell.length_c   1.000
_cell.angle_alpha   90.00
_cell.angle_beta   90.00
_cell.angle_gamma   90.00
#
_symmetry.space_group_name_H-M   'P 1'
#
loop_
_entity.id
_entity.type
_entity.pdbx_description
1 polymer ?
#
loop_
_entity_poly.entity_id
_entity_poly.type
_entity_poly.pdbx_seq_one_letter_code
_entity_poly.pdbx_strand_id
1 'polypeptide(L)'
;MSARRVAFVGVGLGVLGLLACLLLTSREAVAASLASLLGLAGIPLGGLCLGLSVALVSGNARDQLWPWTLFSARALPMLALIALPVLAGAGALYEWVGTDEGGFRGFWLAWTSFAVRAVLYLAAWWALAKWVLPLSLNRPAAAGLGLIALVLTTSLAAVDWAMSLDPHFTSSLFGMVWFGRLMLTGIAFCCLLVLSRGRDRSRRDRPGVLRGMLAAAALAWLYLHFMQYLVIWYGNLPEEIRWYQHRTEGVWLWLTWLLGAGQSLVFITLLWPFSQRRPALTALAATTLVLGLVEGVWLSLPGLKAMQPVVLGLALVCAWMAGVGLLALALLPGGMMPRRTP
;
A
#
# COMPACT_ATOMS: atom_id res chain seq x y z
N MET A 1 -18.00 -20.79 -8.95
CA MET A 1 -18.29 -19.39 -9.37
C MET A 1 -17.10 -18.84 -10.14
N SER A 2 -17.29 -18.01 -11.16
CA SER A 2 -16.16 -17.36 -11.84
C SER A 2 -15.51 -16.33 -10.90
N ALA A 3 -14.18 -16.16 -10.97
CA ALA A 3 -13.45 -15.20 -10.13
C ALA A 3 -14.02 -13.77 -10.22
N ARG A 4 -14.52 -13.39 -11.40
CA ARG A 4 -15.19 -12.10 -11.62
C ARG A 4 -16.51 -11.99 -10.87
N ARG A 5 -17.32 -13.06 -10.79
CA ARG A 5 -18.54 -13.07 -9.96
C ARG A 5 -18.22 -12.94 -8.47
N VAL A 6 -17.17 -13.62 -8.00
CA VAL A 6 -16.72 -13.49 -6.60
C VAL A 6 -16.28 -12.05 -6.31
N ALA A 7 -15.52 -11.43 -7.22
CA ALA A 7 -15.11 -10.03 -7.08
C ALA A 7 -16.32 -9.07 -7.08
N PHE A 8 -17.31 -9.25 -7.97
CA PHE A 8 -18.53 -8.45 -7.98
C PHE A 8 -19.35 -8.59 -6.70
N VAL A 9 -19.52 -9.82 -6.19
CA VAL A 9 -20.23 -10.06 -4.93
C VAL A 9 -19.47 -9.41 -3.77
N GLY A 10 -18.13 -9.51 -3.74
CA GLY A 10 -17.29 -8.86 -2.75
C GLY A 10 -17.40 -7.34 -2.78
N VAL A 11 -17.42 -6.71 -3.96
CA VAL A 11 -17.68 -5.27 -4.09
C VAL A 11 -19.08 -4.92 -3.62
N GLY A 12 -20.11 -5.65 -4.05
CA GLY A 12 -21.50 -5.38 -3.66
C GLY A 12 -21.69 -5.43 -2.15
N LEU A 13 -21.25 -6.51 -1.51
CA LEU A 13 -21.35 -6.67 -0.05
C LEU A 13 -20.48 -5.66 0.69
N GLY A 14 -19.24 -5.43 0.23
CA GLY A 14 -18.32 -4.48 0.85
C GLY A 14 -18.82 -3.04 0.78
N VAL A 15 -19.33 -2.60 -0.39
CA VAL A 15 -19.86 -1.24 -0.57
C VAL A 15 -21.15 -1.04 0.20
N LEU A 16 -22.09 -1.99 0.17
CA LEU A 16 -23.32 -1.89 0.95
C LEU A 16 -23.05 -1.85 2.45
N GLY A 17 -22.15 -2.71 2.93
CA GLY A 17 -21.71 -2.71 4.33
C GLY A 17 -21.03 -1.40 4.72
N LEU A 18 -20.14 -0.88 3.87
CA LEU A 18 -19.44 0.39 4.13
C LEU A 18 -20.40 1.58 4.11
N LEU A 19 -21.38 1.62 3.19
CA LEU A 19 -22.42 2.65 3.16
C LEU A 19 -23.29 2.59 4.41
N ALA A 20 -23.68 1.39 4.87
CA ALA A 20 -24.40 1.24 6.12
C ALA A 20 -23.57 1.77 7.32
N CYS A 21 -22.27 1.43 7.38
CA CYS A 21 -21.38 1.97 8.40
C CYS A 21 -21.21 3.49 8.29
N LEU A 22 -21.17 4.07 7.09
CA LEU A 22 -21.08 5.53 6.91
C LEU A 22 -22.33 6.26 7.41
N LEU A 23 -23.51 5.64 7.28
CA LEU A 23 -24.78 6.21 7.76
C LEU A 23 -24.94 6.08 9.29
N LEU A 24 -24.42 5.00 9.88
CA LEU A 24 -24.55 4.74 11.32
C LEU A 24 -23.42 5.36 12.15
N THR A 25 -22.18 5.25 11.66
CA THR A 25 -20.94 5.57 12.37
C THR A 25 -19.90 6.07 11.36
N SER A 26 -20.03 7.33 10.96
CA SER A 26 -19.20 7.92 9.91
C SER A 26 -17.70 7.86 10.25
N ARG A 27 -17.32 8.06 11.51
CA ARG A 27 -15.92 8.10 11.95
C ARG A 27 -15.20 6.76 11.76
N GLU A 28 -15.76 5.65 12.24
CA GLU A 28 -15.20 4.30 12.11
C GLU A 28 -15.10 3.86 10.64
N ALA A 29 -16.12 4.19 9.83
CA ALA A 29 -16.16 3.83 8.42
C ALA A 29 -15.08 4.57 7.61
N VAL A 30 -14.86 5.86 7.88
CA VAL A 30 -13.82 6.66 7.23
C VAL A 30 -12.43 6.17 7.68
N ALA A 31 -12.25 5.86 8.97
CA ALA A 31 -11.00 5.30 9.50
C ALA A 31 -10.64 3.96 8.86
N ALA A 32 -11.62 3.06 8.74
CA ALA A 32 -11.46 1.79 8.06
C ALA A 32 -11.13 1.97 6.57
N SER A 33 -11.73 2.95 5.90
CA SER A 33 -11.47 3.27 4.50
C SER A 33 -10.04 3.78 4.30
N LEU A 34 -9.54 4.62 5.21
CA LEU A 34 -8.16 5.10 5.20
C LEU A 34 -7.16 3.96 5.43
N ALA A 35 -7.39 3.10 6.43
CA ALA A 35 -6.57 1.92 6.67
C ALA A 35 -6.54 0.98 5.44
N SER A 36 -7.69 0.77 4.81
CA SER A 36 -7.82 -0.01 3.57
C SER A 36 -7.05 0.64 2.42
N LEU A 37 -7.16 1.95 2.23
CA LEU A 37 -6.42 2.70 1.21
C LEU A 37 -4.90 2.54 1.41
N LEU A 38 -4.39 2.78 2.62
CA LEU A 38 -2.95 2.72 2.92
C LEU A 38 -2.36 1.32 2.68
N GLY A 39 -3.12 0.26 3.01
CA GLY A 39 -2.68 -1.12 2.80
C GLY A 39 -2.82 -1.59 1.35
N LEU A 40 -3.94 -1.31 0.70
CA LEU A 40 -4.24 -1.78 -0.66
C LEU A 40 -3.52 -0.99 -1.75
N ALA A 41 -3.16 0.28 -1.49
CA ALA A 41 -2.42 1.11 -2.44
C ALA A 41 -1.09 0.46 -2.90
N GLY A 42 -0.49 -0.38 -2.04
CA GLY A 42 0.74 -1.10 -2.36
C GLY A 42 0.63 -2.06 -3.55
N ILE A 43 -0.56 -2.57 -3.86
CA ILE A 43 -0.76 -3.45 -5.02
C ILE A 43 -0.48 -2.67 -6.33
N PRO A 44 -1.26 -1.63 -6.68
CA PRO A 44 -1.05 -0.91 -7.93
C PRO A 44 0.15 0.06 -7.88
N LEU A 45 0.39 0.78 -6.78
CA LEU A 45 1.54 1.71 -6.68
C LEU A 45 2.87 0.98 -6.57
N GLY A 46 2.92 -0.12 -5.81
CA GLY A 46 4.11 -0.96 -5.75
C GLY A 46 4.44 -1.59 -7.09
N GLY A 47 3.41 -2.00 -7.85
CA GLY A 47 3.57 -2.46 -9.23
C GLY A 47 4.12 -1.38 -10.16
N LEU A 48 3.58 -0.16 -10.10
CA LEU A 48 4.10 0.99 -10.85
C LEU A 48 5.57 1.26 -10.49
N CYS A 49 5.90 1.30 -9.21
CA CYS A 49 7.24 1.58 -8.73
C CYS A 49 8.25 0.49 -9.15
N LEU A 50 7.88 -0.78 -8.98
CA LEU A 50 8.67 -1.91 -9.43
C LEU A 50 8.89 -1.85 -10.93
N GLY A 51 7.85 -1.52 -11.71
CA GLY A 51 7.94 -1.36 -13.15
C GLY A 51 8.98 -0.32 -13.56
N LEU A 52 8.82 0.91 -13.08
CA LEU A 52 9.77 1.99 -13.40
C LEU A 52 11.20 1.64 -12.96
N SER A 53 11.36 0.93 -11.83
CA SER A 53 12.67 0.46 -11.33
C SER A 53 13.30 -0.60 -12.24
N VAL A 54 12.56 -1.66 -12.60
CA VAL A 54 13.11 -2.73 -13.44
C VAL A 54 13.31 -2.30 -14.90
N ALA A 55 12.70 -1.20 -15.34
CA ALA A 55 12.96 -0.63 -16.65
C ALA A 55 14.38 -0.04 -16.78
N LEU A 56 14.96 0.43 -15.67
CA LEU A 56 16.30 1.01 -15.60
C LEU A 56 17.42 -0.03 -15.57
N VAL A 57 17.10 -1.29 -15.25
CA VAL A 57 18.07 -2.36 -15.06
C VAL A 57 17.83 -3.48 -16.08
N SER A 58 18.88 -4.05 -16.63
CA SER A 58 18.79 -5.26 -17.46
C SER A 58 18.91 -6.51 -16.61
N GLY A 59 18.15 -7.57 -16.93
CA GLY A 59 18.38 -8.90 -16.39
C GLY A 59 17.12 -9.69 -16.08
N ASN A 60 17.32 -10.87 -15.51
CA ASN A 60 16.27 -11.87 -15.29
C ASN A 60 15.10 -11.37 -14.43
N ALA A 61 15.32 -10.39 -13.55
CA ALA A 61 14.26 -9.78 -12.74
C ALA A 61 13.29 -8.97 -13.61
N ARG A 62 13.82 -8.16 -14.54
CA ARG A 62 13.03 -7.39 -15.51
C ARG A 62 12.18 -8.33 -16.37
N ASP A 63 12.78 -9.35 -16.98
CA ASP A 63 12.07 -10.24 -17.90
C ASP A 63 10.90 -10.99 -17.23
N GLN A 64 11.06 -11.35 -15.95
CA GLN A 64 10.05 -12.06 -15.19
C GLN A 64 8.96 -11.15 -14.63
N LEU A 65 9.31 -9.96 -14.14
CA LEU A 65 8.40 -9.09 -13.39
C LEU A 65 7.73 -8.02 -14.26
N TRP A 66 8.38 -7.55 -15.32
CA TRP A 66 7.90 -6.44 -16.16
C TRP A 66 6.46 -6.61 -16.69
N PRO A 67 6.02 -7.76 -17.21
CA PRO A 67 4.63 -7.91 -17.68
C PRO A 67 3.60 -7.74 -16.55
N TRP A 68 4.01 -8.02 -15.32
CA TRP A 68 3.16 -8.01 -14.13
C TRP A 68 3.09 -6.65 -13.46
N THR A 69 4.12 -5.82 -13.63
CA THR A 69 4.09 -4.42 -13.17
C THR A 69 3.04 -3.64 -13.96
N LEU A 70 3.01 -3.81 -15.29
CA LEU A 70 1.95 -3.27 -16.16
C LEU A 70 0.57 -3.80 -15.78
N PHE A 71 0.47 -5.08 -15.47
CA PHE A 71 -0.80 -5.68 -15.03
C PHE A 71 -1.27 -5.04 -13.73
N SER A 72 -0.42 -4.98 -12.70
CA SER A 72 -0.77 -4.41 -11.40
C SER A 72 -1.16 -2.93 -11.48
N ALA A 73 -0.41 -2.15 -12.27
CA ALA A 73 -0.63 -0.71 -12.41
C ALA A 73 -1.98 -0.35 -13.08
N ARG A 74 -2.63 -1.29 -13.80
CA ARG A 74 -3.98 -1.08 -14.35
C ARG A 74 -5.05 -0.84 -13.30
N ALA A 75 -4.81 -1.30 -12.07
CA ALA A 75 -5.76 -1.11 -10.97
C ALA A 75 -5.66 0.26 -10.30
N LEU A 76 -4.73 1.14 -10.71
CA LEU A 76 -4.56 2.47 -10.11
C LEU A 76 -5.83 3.35 -10.08
N PRO A 77 -6.68 3.41 -11.12
CA PRO A 77 -7.90 4.21 -11.06
C PRO A 77 -8.82 3.82 -9.90
N MET A 78 -8.75 2.57 -9.44
CA MET A 78 -9.57 2.09 -8.32
C MET A 78 -9.15 2.71 -6.99
N LEU A 79 -7.90 3.20 -6.86
CA LEU A 79 -7.47 3.92 -5.65
C LEU A 79 -8.29 5.20 -5.45
N ALA A 80 -8.71 5.86 -6.53
CA ALA A 80 -9.58 7.03 -6.42
C ALA A 80 -10.92 6.66 -5.78
N LEU A 81 -11.51 5.52 -6.18
CA LEU A 81 -12.75 5.01 -5.59
C LEU A 81 -12.58 4.61 -4.13
N ILE A 82 -11.46 3.96 -3.79
CA ILE A 82 -11.14 3.56 -2.41
C ILE A 82 -10.90 4.80 -1.53
N ALA A 83 -10.36 5.89 -2.08
CA ALA A 83 -10.11 7.14 -1.37
C ALA A 83 -11.37 8.01 -1.18
N LEU A 84 -12.46 7.79 -1.92
CA LEU A 84 -13.67 8.64 -1.85
C LEU A 84 -14.23 8.80 -0.43
N PRO A 85 -14.41 7.73 0.38
CA PRO A 85 -14.93 7.89 1.74
C PRO A 85 -14.01 8.72 2.63
N VAL A 86 -12.69 8.63 2.41
CA VAL A 86 -11.68 9.41 3.16
C VAL A 86 -11.78 10.88 2.83
N LEU A 87 -11.90 11.25 1.56
CA LEU A 87 -12.02 12.65 1.13
C LEU A 87 -13.35 13.28 1.56
N ALA A 88 -14.44 12.52 1.46
CA ALA A 88 -15.76 12.98 1.88
C ALA A 88 -15.88 13.09 3.41
N GLY A 89 -15.20 12.21 4.15
CA GLY A 89 -15.29 12.09 5.60
C GLY A 89 -14.10 12.67 6.37
N ALA A 90 -13.22 13.44 5.72
CA ALA A 90 -11.97 13.93 6.34
C ALA A 90 -12.22 14.65 7.68
N GLY A 91 -13.29 15.44 7.79
CA GLY A 91 -13.65 16.15 9.02
C GLY A 91 -14.01 15.27 10.22
N ALA A 92 -14.29 13.97 10.01
CA ALA A 92 -14.52 13.04 11.12
C ALA A 92 -13.21 12.46 11.69
N LEU A 93 -12.11 12.51 10.94
CA LEU A 93 -10.83 11.90 11.32
C LEU A 93 -9.77 12.91 11.72
N TYR A 94 -9.59 13.95 10.90
CA TYR A 94 -8.46 14.84 11.02
C TYR A 94 -8.79 16.02 11.93
N GLU A 95 -8.04 16.16 13.01
CA GLU A 95 -8.25 17.22 14.02
C GLU A 95 -8.05 18.63 13.46
N TRP A 96 -7.22 18.78 12.42
CA TRP A 96 -6.96 20.06 11.76
C TRP A 96 -8.13 20.52 10.86
N VAL A 97 -9.15 19.69 10.61
CA VAL A 97 -10.32 20.11 9.83
C VAL A 97 -11.21 20.98 10.70
N GLY A 98 -11.22 22.28 10.40
CA GLY A 98 -12.01 23.27 11.13
C GLY A 98 -11.22 24.08 12.16
N THR A 99 -9.91 23.80 12.31
CA THR A 99 -8.99 24.70 13.00
C THR A 99 -8.43 25.72 12.01
N ASP A 100 -8.38 26.99 12.42
CA ASP A 100 -7.73 28.04 11.65
C ASP A 100 -6.27 28.16 12.14
N GLU A 101 -5.38 27.40 11.51
CA GLU A 101 -3.95 27.54 11.72
C GLU A 101 -3.40 28.61 10.75
N GLY A 102 -2.61 29.56 11.25
CA GLY A 102 -1.94 30.54 10.39
C GLY A 102 -0.76 29.96 9.60
N GLY A 103 -0.33 30.68 8.56
CA GLY A 103 0.91 30.41 7.83
C GLY A 103 0.85 29.21 6.86
N PHE A 104 2.02 28.70 6.47
CA PHE A 104 2.13 27.64 5.47
C PHE A 104 1.47 26.33 5.90
N ARG A 105 1.55 25.99 7.19
CA ARG A 105 0.96 24.76 7.73
C ARG A 105 -0.56 24.75 7.61
N GLY A 106 -1.22 25.85 7.97
CA GLY A 106 -2.67 25.98 7.79
C GLY A 106 -3.08 26.04 6.32
N PHE A 107 -2.32 26.73 5.46
CA PHE A 107 -2.55 26.67 4.02
C PHE A 107 -2.43 25.24 3.47
N TRP A 108 -1.41 24.49 3.93
CA TRP A 108 -1.18 23.12 3.52
C TRP A 108 -2.31 22.19 3.99
N LEU A 109 -2.72 22.28 5.26
CA LEU A 109 -3.74 21.41 5.84
C LEU A 109 -5.17 21.92 5.59
N ALA A 110 -5.38 23.09 5.02
CA ALA A 110 -6.72 23.54 4.63
C ALA A 110 -7.43 22.46 3.81
N TRP A 111 -8.69 22.14 4.15
CA TRP A 111 -9.43 21.04 3.54
C TRP A 111 -9.43 21.11 2.00
N THR A 112 -9.57 22.31 1.42
CA THR A 112 -9.52 22.53 -0.02
C THR A 112 -8.18 22.14 -0.61
N SER A 113 -7.08 22.59 0.02
CA SER A 113 -5.72 22.28 -0.41
C SER A 113 -5.43 20.78 -0.28
N PHE A 114 -5.83 20.16 0.83
CA PHE A 114 -5.72 18.71 1.05
C PHE A 114 -6.46 17.91 -0.03
N ALA A 115 -7.72 18.26 -0.32
CA ALA A 115 -8.53 17.57 -1.32
C ALA A 115 -7.95 17.73 -2.74
N VAL A 116 -7.53 18.94 -3.11
CA VAL A 116 -6.88 19.20 -4.41
C VAL A 116 -5.60 18.37 -4.55
N ARG A 117 -4.74 18.36 -3.54
CA ARG A 117 -3.51 17.56 -3.57
C ARG A 117 -3.79 16.06 -3.67
N ALA A 118 -4.77 15.54 -2.93
CA ALA A 118 -5.16 14.14 -3.03
C ALA A 118 -5.60 13.75 -4.45
N VAL A 119 -6.39 14.59 -5.11
CA VAL A 119 -6.79 14.40 -6.52
C VAL A 119 -5.57 14.47 -7.44
N LEU A 120 -4.66 15.42 -7.23
CA LEU A 120 -3.43 15.56 -8.01
C LEU A 120 -2.52 14.33 -7.87
N TYR A 121 -2.36 13.77 -6.66
CA TYR A 121 -1.57 12.55 -6.44
C TYR A 121 -2.15 11.38 -7.21
N LEU A 122 -3.46 11.13 -7.06
CA LEU A 122 -4.17 10.04 -7.75
C LEU A 122 -4.09 10.20 -9.28
N ALA A 123 -4.27 11.41 -9.79
CA ALA A 123 -4.15 11.72 -11.21
C ALA A 123 -2.72 11.53 -11.72
N ALA A 124 -1.71 11.99 -10.96
CA ALA A 124 -0.30 11.81 -11.31
C ALA A 124 0.08 10.32 -11.37
N TRP A 125 -0.32 9.52 -10.39
CA TRP A 125 -0.02 8.09 -10.39
C TRP A 125 -0.70 7.37 -11.56
N TRP A 126 -1.96 7.71 -11.84
CA TRP A 126 -2.66 7.18 -13.01
C TRP A 126 -1.97 7.57 -14.33
N ALA A 127 -1.57 8.83 -14.46
CA ALA A 127 -0.84 9.34 -15.63
C ALA A 127 0.51 8.60 -15.81
N LEU A 128 1.27 8.41 -14.73
CA LEU A 128 2.51 7.64 -14.74
C LEU A 128 2.28 6.20 -15.22
N ALA A 129 1.25 5.52 -14.72
CA ALA A 129 0.96 4.16 -15.16
C ALA A 129 0.42 4.06 -16.59
N LYS A 130 -0.40 5.02 -17.03
CA LYS A 130 -1.03 5.00 -18.34
C LYS A 130 -0.06 5.40 -19.46
N TRP A 131 0.78 6.40 -19.21
CA TRP A 131 1.60 7.02 -20.25
C TRP A 131 3.09 6.77 -20.10
N VAL A 132 3.64 6.80 -18.87
CA VAL A 132 5.09 6.69 -18.66
C VAL A 132 5.54 5.23 -18.58
N LEU A 133 4.87 4.41 -17.77
CA LEU A 133 5.23 3.03 -17.54
C LEU A 133 5.34 2.23 -18.85
N PRO A 134 4.38 2.24 -19.80
CA PRO A 134 4.49 1.44 -21.03
C PRO A 134 5.69 1.80 -21.91
N LEU A 135 6.20 3.04 -21.81
CA LEU A 135 7.31 3.54 -22.60
C LEU A 135 8.68 3.35 -21.93
N SER A 136 8.69 3.04 -20.62
CA SER A 136 9.89 3.10 -19.77
C SER A 136 11.02 2.15 -20.21
N LEU A 137 10.70 1.00 -20.81
CA LEU A 137 11.73 0.09 -21.34
C LEU A 137 12.57 0.69 -22.47
N ASN A 138 11.96 1.58 -23.26
CA ASN A 138 12.59 2.23 -24.41
C ASN A 138 13.05 3.66 -24.08
N ARG A 139 12.62 4.21 -22.93
CA ARG A 139 12.92 5.56 -22.48
C ARG A 139 13.34 5.55 -21.01
N PRO A 140 14.59 5.15 -20.70
CA PRO A 140 15.06 5.05 -19.32
C PRO A 140 14.99 6.39 -18.57
N ALA A 141 15.23 7.52 -19.25
CA ALA A 141 15.06 8.85 -18.64
C ALA A 141 13.63 9.09 -18.14
N ALA A 142 12.60 8.65 -18.88
CA ALA A 142 11.21 8.75 -18.47
C ALA A 142 10.92 7.83 -17.25
N ALA A 143 11.56 6.66 -17.19
CA ALA A 143 11.48 5.77 -16.03
C ALA A 143 12.07 6.42 -14.77
N GLY A 144 13.26 7.01 -14.88
CA GLY A 144 13.94 7.71 -13.79
C GLY A 144 13.16 8.92 -13.29
N LEU A 145 12.72 9.80 -14.20
CA LEU A 145 11.87 10.95 -13.84
C LEU A 145 10.53 10.52 -13.24
N GLY A 146 9.94 9.44 -13.76
CA GLY A 146 8.73 8.84 -13.22
C GLY A 146 8.92 8.34 -11.79
N LEU A 147 10.06 7.72 -11.46
CA LEU A 147 10.39 7.31 -10.09
C LEU A 147 10.53 8.50 -9.15
N ILE A 148 11.21 9.57 -9.57
CA ILE A 148 11.35 10.78 -8.77
C ILE A 148 9.97 11.36 -8.46
N ALA A 149 9.13 11.54 -9.49
CA ALA A 149 7.77 12.02 -9.32
C ALA A 149 6.94 11.11 -8.39
N LEU A 150 7.06 9.78 -8.56
CA LEU A 150 6.34 8.81 -7.74
C LEU A 150 6.77 8.90 -6.27
N VAL A 151 8.07 8.86 -5.96
CA VAL A 151 8.58 8.92 -4.58
C VAL A 151 8.16 10.21 -3.89
N LEU A 152 8.25 11.35 -4.58
CA LEU A 152 7.86 12.64 -4.03
C LEU A 152 6.35 12.67 -3.73
N THR A 153 5.52 12.29 -4.71
CA THR A 153 4.06 12.31 -4.53
C THR A 153 3.56 11.28 -3.52
N THR A 154 4.15 10.09 -3.43
CA THR A 154 3.80 9.11 -2.38
C THR A 154 4.25 9.56 -1.01
N SER A 155 5.40 10.24 -0.89
CA SER A 155 5.86 10.78 0.39
C SER A 155 4.93 11.89 0.89
N LEU A 156 4.54 12.81 0.02
CA LEU A 156 3.58 13.87 0.34
C LEU A 156 2.19 13.28 0.68
N ALA A 157 1.74 12.26 -0.06
CA ALA A 157 0.50 11.55 0.26
C ALA A 157 0.57 10.82 1.60
N ALA A 158 1.73 10.25 1.99
CA ALA A 158 1.89 9.64 3.33
C ALA A 158 1.74 10.69 4.44
N VAL A 159 2.35 11.86 4.24
CA VAL A 159 2.24 13.00 5.16
C VAL A 159 0.78 13.43 5.28
N ASP A 160 0.13 13.69 4.14
CA ASP A 160 -1.26 14.12 4.11
C ASP A 160 -2.19 13.06 4.72
N TRP A 161 -2.14 11.81 4.27
CA TRP A 161 -3.15 10.82 4.61
C TRP A 161 -2.94 10.16 5.96
N ALA A 162 -1.70 9.92 6.40
CA ALA A 162 -1.43 9.15 7.61
C ALA A 162 -0.69 9.94 8.69
N MET A 163 0.35 10.70 8.34
CA MET A 163 1.10 11.47 9.35
C MET A 163 0.24 12.57 9.97
N SER A 164 -0.53 13.30 9.15
CA SER A 164 -1.38 14.41 9.59
C SER A 164 -2.58 14.01 10.47
N LEU A 165 -2.81 12.70 10.68
CA LEU A 165 -3.78 12.22 11.67
C LEU A 165 -3.39 12.65 13.09
N ASP A 166 -2.09 12.81 13.35
CA ASP A 166 -1.56 13.44 14.56
C ASP A 166 -0.78 14.71 14.15
N PRO A 167 -1.38 15.90 14.29
CA PRO A 167 -0.76 17.16 13.86
C PRO A 167 0.51 17.54 14.65
N HIS A 168 0.78 16.87 15.77
CA HIS A 168 1.97 17.10 16.60
C HIS A 168 3.09 16.12 16.27
N PHE A 169 2.81 15.06 15.50
CA PHE A 169 3.80 14.10 15.09
C PHE A 169 4.48 14.53 13.79
N THR A 170 5.82 14.55 13.80
CA THR A 170 6.62 14.82 12.61
C THR A 170 7.70 13.78 12.43
N SER A 171 7.87 13.27 11.21
CA SER A 171 9.01 12.44 10.86
C SER A 171 9.36 12.61 9.38
N SER A 172 10.60 13.02 9.10
CA SER A 172 11.10 13.15 7.73
C SER A 172 11.18 11.81 6.99
N LEU A 173 11.26 10.70 7.72
CA LEU A 173 11.36 9.35 7.17
C LEU A 173 9.99 8.71 6.89
N PHE A 174 8.90 9.27 7.41
CA PHE A 174 7.56 8.67 7.36
C PHE A 174 7.10 8.34 5.93
N GLY A 175 7.32 9.28 4.98
CA GLY A 175 7.01 9.06 3.57
C GLY A 175 7.75 7.86 2.98
N MET A 176 9.02 7.67 3.37
CA MET A 176 9.84 6.56 2.93
C MET A 176 9.41 5.24 3.57
N VAL A 177 8.96 5.25 4.83
CA VAL A 177 8.40 4.06 5.50
C VAL A 177 7.19 3.53 4.73
N TRP A 178 6.22 4.39 4.42
CA TRP A 178 5.06 3.95 3.63
C TRP A 178 5.47 3.53 2.21
N PHE A 179 6.36 4.27 1.55
CA PHE A 179 6.89 3.89 0.23
C PHE A 179 7.58 2.51 0.24
N GLY A 180 8.37 2.20 1.27
CA GLY A 180 8.99 0.90 1.47
C GLY A 180 7.96 -0.23 1.54
N ARG A 181 6.84 -0.01 2.24
CA ARG A 181 5.70 -0.94 2.23
C ARG A 181 5.06 -1.05 0.85
N LEU A 182 4.83 0.06 0.13
CA LEU A 182 4.26 0.02 -1.23
C LEU A 182 5.12 -0.87 -2.14
N MET A 183 6.44 -0.66 -2.15
CA MET A 183 7.38 -1.45 -2.95
C MET A 183 7.34 -2.95 -2.57
N LEU A 184 7.39 -3.26 -1.28
CA LEU A 184 7.35 -4.64 -0.78
C LEU A 184 6.04 -5.35 -1.17
N THR A 185 4.89 -4.70 -1.00
CA THR A 185 3.58 -5.22 -1.42
C THR A 185 3.52 -5.43 -2.93
N GLY A 186 4.03 -4.49 -3.73
CA GLY A 186 4.07 -4.60 -5.19
C GLY A 186 4.91 -5.78 -5.69
N ILE A 187 6.09 -5.98 -5.09
CA ILE A 187 6.95 -7.13 -5.38
C ILE A 187 6.27 -8.43 -4.98
N ALA A 188 5.69 -8.50 -3.77
CA ALA A 188 4.97 -9.68 -3.31
C ALA A 188 3.82 -10.05 -4.25
N PHE A 189 3.03 -9.06 -4.69
CA PHE A 189 1.93 -9.26 -5.62
C PHE A 189 2.41 -9.75 -6.99
N CYS A 190 3.44 -9.12 -7.56
CA CYS A 190 4.00 -9.56 -8.84
C CYS A 190 4.61 -10.96 -8.75
N CYS A 191 5.24 -11.32 -7.63
CA CYS A 191 5.71 -12.68 -7.37
C CYS A 191 4.57 -13.70 -7.39
N LEU A 192 3.44 -13.41 -6.73
CA LEU A 192 2.26 -14.29 -6.77
C LEU A 192 1.69 -14.46 -8.18
N LEU A 193 1.67 -13.39 -8.96
CA LEU A 193 1.24 -13.44 -10.36
C LEU A 193 2.14 -14.34 -11.21
N VAL A 194 3.47 -14.23 -11.05
CA VAL A 194 4.41 -15.15 -11.72
C VAL A 194 4.15 -16.60 -11.29
N LEU A 195 4.01 -16.84 -9.98
CA LEU A 195 3.89 -18.19 -9.42
C LEU A 195 2.55 -18.88 -9.74
N SER A 196 1.48 -18.11 -9.97
CA SER A 196 0.13 -18.63 -10.25
C SER A 196 -0.04 -19.18 -11.66
N ARG A 197 0.87 -18.88 -12.60
CA ARG A 197 0.81 -19.36 -14.00
C ARG A 197 1.18 -20.83 -14.21
N GLY A 198 1.44 -21.60 -13.14
CA GLY A 198 1.86 -23.01 -13.25
C GLY A 198 3.32 -23.17 -13.67
N ARG A 199 3.81 -24.40 -13.83
CA ARG A 199 5.18 -24.66 -14.33
C ARG A 199 5.21 -24.41 -15.84
N ASP A 200 5.68 -23.24 -16.29
CA ASP A 200 6.08 -23.13 -17.69
C ASP A 200 7.37 -23.95 -17.88
N ARG A 201 7.33 -24.91 -18.82
CA ARG A 201 8.48 -25.78 -19.14
C ARG A 201 9.61 -25.00 -19.84
N SER A 202 9.37 -23.73 -20.22
CA SER A 202 10.28 -22.91 -21.03
C SER A 202 11.44 -22.22 -20.29
N ARG A 203 11.91 -22.73 -19.14
CA ARG A 203 13.10 -22.23 -18.39
C ARG A 203 13.07 -20.76 -17.92
N ARG A 204 11.98 -19.98 -18.11
CA ARG A 204 11.93 -18.55 -17.74
C ARG A 204 11.60 -18.27 -16.28
N ASP A 205 10.87 -19.16 -15.61
CA ASP A 205 10.58 -19.01 -14.18
C ASP A 205 11.84 -19.31 -13.34
N ARG A 206 12.37 -18.28 -12.68
CA ARG A 206 13.51 -18.40 -11.76
C ARG A 206 13.10 -17.98 -10.36
N PRO A 207 12.55 -18.92 -9.54
CA PRO A 207 12.13 -18.64 -8.16
C PRO A 207 13.22 -18.01 -7.30
N GLY A 208 14.50 -18.30 -7.56
CA GLY A 208 15.62 -17.68 -6.88
C GLY A 208 15.69 -16.15 -7.06
N VAL A 209 15.33 -15.64 -8.24
CA VAL A 209 15.29 -14.19 -8.53
C VAL A 209 14.13 -13.54 -7.79
N LEU A 210 12.93 -14.15 -7.85
CA LEU A 210 11.75 -13.69 -7.12
C LEU A 210 11.98 -13.64 -5.61
N ARG A 211 12.57 -14.71 -5.07
CA ARG A 211 12.98 -14.81 -3.66
C ARG A 211 13.95 -13.69 -3.30
N GLY A 212 14.98 -13.46 -4.12
CA GLY A 212 15.97 -12.41 -3.88
C GLY A 212 15.36 -11.01 -3.88
N MET A 213 14.45 -10.73 -4.82
CA MET A 213 13.73 -9.44 -4.87
C MET A 213 12.84 -9.23 -3.65
N LEU A 214 12.07 -10.26 -3.25
CA LEU A 214 11.21 -10.19 -2.07
C LEU A 214 12.04 -10.03 -0.78
N ALA A 215 13.17 -10.74 -0.67
CA ALA A 215 14.08 -10.64 0.47
C ALA A 215 14.72 -9.25 0.57
N ALA A 216 15.19 -8.69 -0.54
CA ALA A 216 15.78 -7.35 -0.59
C ALA A 216 14.75 -6.27 -0.19
N ALA A 217 13.52 -6.38 -0.70
CA ALA A 217 12.45 -5.45 -0.33
C ALA A 217 12.03 -5.58 1.14
N ALA A 218 11.98 -6.81 1.67
CA ALA A 218 11.66 -7.04 3.08
C ALA A 218 12.78 -6.51 4.01
N LEU A 219 14.04 -6.64 3.61
CA LEU A 219 15.17 -6.04 4.33
C LEU A 219 15.13 -4.52 4.31
N ALA A 220 14.83 -3.92 3.15
CA ALA A 220 14.68 -2.46 3.04
C ALA A 220 13.53 -1.94 3.91
N TRP A 221 12.39 -2.65 3.94
CA TRP A 221 11.28 -2.34 4.83
C TRP A 221 11.68 -2.42 6.30
N LEU A 222 12.37 -3.49 6.71
CA LEU A 222 12.83 -3.67 8.09
C LEU A 222 13.79 -2.55 8.49
N TYR A 223 14.73 -2.21 7.62
CA TYR A 223 15.67 -1.12 7.81
C TYR A 223 14.94 0.22 8.02
N LEU A 224 13.98 0.57 7.16
CA LEU A 224 13.28 1.85 7.24
C LEU A 224 12.47 1.99 8.54
N HIS A 225 11.71 0.94 8.91
CA HIS A 225 10.97 0.92 10.18
C HIS A 225 11.90 0.99 11.38
N PHE A 226 12.99 0.22 11.36
CA PHE A 226 13.96 0.22 12.44
C PHE A 226 14.66 1.57 12.59
N MET A 227 15.04 2.22 11.49
CA MET A 227 15.68 3.54 11.52
C MET A 227 14.73 4.62 12.04
N GLN A 228 13.46 4.62 11.62
CA GLN A 228 12.47 5.55 12.16
C GLN A 228 12.32 5.38 13.68
N TYR A 229 12.18 4.12 14.12
CA TYR A 229 12.06 3.79 15.53
C TYR A 229 13.30 4.22 16.31
N LEU A 230 14.50 3.87 15.83
CA LEU A 230 15.77 4.17 16.49
C LEU A 230 15.96 5.67 16.69
N VAL A 231 15.70 6.47 15.65
CA VAL A 231 15.86 7.94 15.71
C VAL A 231 14.88 8.56 16.71
N ILE A 232 13.59 8.19 16.64
CA ILE A 232 12.57 8.74 17.55
C ILE A 232 12.81 8.28 18.99
N TRP A 233 13.14 7.00 19.19
CA TRP A 233 13.40 6.44 20.51
C TRP A 233 14.63 7.07 21.17
N TYR A 234 15.72 7.25 20.40
CA TYR A 234 16.94 7.85 20.91
C TYR A 234 16.78 9.36 21.15
N GLY A 235 16.09 10.07 20.26
CA GLY A 235 15.78 11.49 20.42
C GLY A 235 14.85 11.77 21.61
N ASN A 236 13.93 10.84 21.90
CA ASN A 236 12.99 10.87 23.02
C ASN A 236 12.27 12.22 23.19
N LEU A 237 11.95 12.88 22.07
CA LEU A 237 11.18 14.12 22.09
C LEU A 237 9.72 13.81 22.46
N PRO A 238 9.10 14.56 23.40
CA PRO A 238 7.75 14.24 23.89
C PRO A 238 6.69 14.15 22.79
N GLU A 239 6.79 14.98 21.76
CA GLU A 239 5.82 15.01 20.66
C GLU A 239 5.96 13.78 19.75
N GLU A 240 7.19 13.40 19.41
CA GLU A 240 7.47 12.30 18.49
C GLU A 240 7.26 10.92 19.14
N ILE A 241 7.65 10.77 20.41
CA ILE A 241 7.57 9.47 21.10
C ILE A 241 6.13 9.03 21.37
N ARG A 242 5.19 9.99 21.54
CA ARG A 242 3.76 9.71 21.74
C ARG A 242 3.18 8.83 20.63
N TRP A 243 3.66 9.00 19.40
CA TRP A 243 3.24 8.19 18.27
C TRP A 243 3.55 6.69 18.47
N TYR A 244 4.70 6.36 19.04
CA TYR A 244 5.05 4.97 19.40
C TYR A 244 4.37 4.52 20.70
N GLN A 245 4.15 5.40 21.67
CA GLN A 245 3.46 5.06 22.92
C GLN A 245 2.05 4.49 22.64
N HIS A 246 1.27 5.16 21.77
CA HIS A 246 -0.03 4.66 21.32
C HIS A 246 0.02 3.26 20.69
N ARG A 247 1.17 2.85 20.15
CA ARG A 247 1.41 1.56 19.50
C ARG A 247 1.99 0.50 20.42
N THR A 248 2.25 0.85 21.68
CA THR A 248 2.74 -0.05 22.73
C THR A 248 1.67 -0.43 23.76
N GLU A 249 0.43 0.08 23.58
CA GLU A 249 -0.67 -0.14 24.52
C GLU A 249 -1.72 -1.12 23.96
N GLY A 250 -2.26 -1.97 24.85
CA GLY A 250 -3.42 -2.82 24.57
C GLY A 250 -3.30 -3.69 23.31
N VAL A 251 -4.32 -3.65 22.45
CA VAL A 251 -4.38 -4.41 21.19
C VAL A 251 -3.33 -3.95 20.17
N TRP A 252 -2.89 -2.69 20.24
CA TRP A 252 -1.92 -2.12 19.31
C TRP A 252 -0.53 -2.69 19.52
N LEU A 253 -0.16 -3.04 20.76
CA LEU A 253 1.08 -3.76 21.05
C LEU A 253 1.15 -5.09 20.29
N TRP A 254 0.07 -5.88 20.35
CA TRP A 254 -0.02 -7.15 19.65
C TRP A 254 0.02 -6.97 18.13
N LEU A 255 -0.61 -5.91 17.61
CA LEU A 255 -0.54 -5.55 16.19
C LEU A 255 0.87 -5.17 15.76
N THR A 256 1.59 -4.39 16.57
CA THR A 256 3.00 -4.02 16.35
C THR A 256 3.88 -5.26 16.31
N TRP A 257 3.70 -6.21 17.23
CA TRP A 257 4.44 -7.48 17.20
C TRP A 257 4.07 -8.36 16.01
N LEU A 258 2.78 -8.48 15.69
CA LEU A 258 2.32 -9.21 14.51
C LEU A 258 2.97 -8.67 13.23
N LEU A 259 3.02 -7.35 13.09
CA LEU A 259 3.64 -6.69 11.95
C LEU A 259 5.16 -6.86 11.94
N GLY A 260 5.83 -6.46 13.02
CA GLY A 260 7.29 -6.45 13.14
C GLY A 260 7.87 -7.86 13.12
N ALA A 261 7.42 -8.75 14.01
CA ALA A 261 7.89 -10.13 14.07
C ALA A 261 7.42 -10.95 12.87
N GLY A 262 6.19 -10.76 12.40
CA GLY A 262 5.66 -11.46 11.23
C GLY A 262 6.45 -11.15 9.96
N GLN A 263 6.69 -9.87 9.67
CA GLN A 263 7.44 -9.46 8.48
C GLN A 263 8.93 -9.84 8.60
N SER A 264 9.50 -9.77 9.81
CA SER A 264 10.87 -10.24 10.09
C SER A 264 11.00 -11.75 9.89
N LEU A 265 10.02 -12.53 10.32
CA LEU A 265 10.00 -13.98 10.11
C LEU A 265 9.92 -14.33 8.61
N VAL A 266 9.13 -13.57 7.83
CA VAL A 266 9.12 -13.71 6.37
C VAL A 266 10.51 -13.45 5.79
N PHE A 267 11.15 -12.34 6.17
CA PHE A 267 12.51 -12.01 5.72
C PHE A 267 13.52 -13.09 6.09
N ILE A 268 13.56 -13.49 7.35
CA ILE A 268 14.42 -14.55 7.88
C ILE A 268 14.20 -15.81 7.04
N THR A 269 12.96 -16.28 6.89
CA THR A 269 12.63 -17.49 6.11
C THR A 269 13.12 -17.42 4.66
N LEU A 270 13.09 -16.25 4.02
CA LEU A 270 13.58 -16.06 2.65
C LEU A 270 15.10 -16.26 2.52
N LEU A 271 15.87 -16.21 3.61
CA LEU A 271 17.31 -16.47 3.60
C LEU A 271 17.62 -17.97 3.38
N TRP A 272 16.72 -18.87 3.80
CA TRP A 272 16.95 -20.31 3.67
C TRP A 272 16.66 -20.82 2.25
N PRO A 273 17.42 -21.81 1.74
CA PRO A 273 17.24 -22.35 0.39
C PRO A 273 15.85 -22.95 0.11
N PHE A 274 15.19 -23.52 1.13
CA PHE A 274 13.87 -24.16 0.93
C PHE A 274 12.78 -23.16 0.51
N SER A 275 12.94 -21.87 0.83
CA SER A 275 12.00 -20.82 0.44
C SER A 275 11.99 -20.56 -1.08
N GLN A 276 12.93 -21.13 -1.85
CA GLN A 276 12.86 -21.16 -3.31
C GLN A 276 11.79 -22.11 -3.85
N ARG A 277 11.29 -23.04 -3.03
CA ARG A 277 10.20 -23.92 -3.42
C ARG A 277 8.94 -23.06 -3.65
N ARG A 278 8.31 -23.24 -4.80
CA ARG A 278 7.09 -22.50 -5.18
C ARG A 278 6.04 -22.39 -4.08
N PRO A 279 5.60 -23.47 -3.39
CA PRO A 279 4.60 -23.35 -2.34
C PRO A 279 5.06 -22.47 -1.17
N ALA A 280 6.33 -22.58 -0.77
CA ALA A 280 6.90 -21.76 0.29
C ALA A 280 6.97 -20.28 -0.13
N LEU A 281 7.46 -19.98 -1.34
CA LEU A 281 7.53 -18.61 -1.84
C LEU A 281 6.14 -17.99 -2.02
N THR A 282 5.17 -18.75 -2.50
CA THR A 282 3.77 -18.32 -2.59
C THR A 282 3.21 -17.98 -1.21
N ALA A 283 3.43 -18.83 -0.21
CA ALA A 283 2.99 -18.57 1.16
C ALA A 283 3.63 -17.28 1.71
N LEU A 284 4.94 -17.10 1.56
CA LEU A 284 5.66 -15.91 2.04
C LEU A 284 5.20 -14.63 1.37
N ALA A 285 4.97 -14.65 0.05
CA ALA A 285 4.44 -13.51 -0.69
C ALA A 285 2.99 -13.21 -0.27
N ALA A 286 2.14 -14.21 -0.10
CA ALA A 286 0.77 -14.03 0.39
C ALA A 286 0.74 -13.46 1.80
N THR A 287 1.56 -13.97 2.72
CA THR A 287 1.73 -13.43 4.07
C THR A 287 2.15 -11.96 4.03
N THR A 288 3.08 -11.60 3.15
CA THR A 288 3.53 -10.21 2.98
C THR A 288 2.39 -9.28 2.56
N LEU A 289 1.46 -9.73 1.70
CA LEU A 289 0.29 -8.93 1.31
C LEU A 289 -0.68 -8.73 2.48
N VAL A 290 -0.93 -9.78 3.27
CA VAL A 290 -1.78 -9.68 4.46
C VAL A 290 -1.16 -8.73 5.49
N LEU A 291 0.15 -8.83 5.72
CA LEU A 291 0.88 -7.90 6.60
C LEU A 291 0.83 -6.45 6.08
N GLY A 292 0.76 -6.25 4.76
CA GLY A 292 0.55 -4.91 4.19
C GLY A 292 -0.81 -4.31 4.52
N LEU A 293 -1.88 -5.12 4.56
CA LEU A 293 -3.19 -4.67 5.05
C LEU A 293 -3.15 -4.32 6.53
N VAL A 294 -2.48 -5.15 7.33
CA VAL A 294 -2.25 -4.92 8.75
C VAL A 294 -1.45 -3.64 8.99
N GLU A 295 -0.45 -3.33 8.15
CA GLU A 295 0.30 -2.09 8.28
C GLU A 295 -0.54 -0.84 7.99
N GLY A 296 -1.49 -0.91 7.06
CA GLY A 296 -2.45 0.18 6.83
C GLY A 296 -3.24 0.52 8.10
N VAL A 297 -3.64 -0.50 8.86
CA VAL A 297 -4.28 -0.36 10.18
C VAL A 297 -3.31 0.23 11.20
N TRP A 298 -2.10 -0.32 11.28
CA TRP A 298 -1.07 0.11 12.24
C TRP A 298 -0.60 1.57 12.02
N LEU A 299 -0.57 2.04 10.77
CA LEU A 299 -0.21 3.41 10.44
C LEU A 299 -1.29 4.43 10.81
N SER A 300 -2.58 4.07 10.70
CA SER A 300 -3.68 5.03 10.79
C SER A 300 -4.51 4.98 12.07
N LEU A 301 -4.74 3.81 12.67
CA LEU A 301 -5.73 3.68 13.74
C LEU A 301 -5.23 3.91 15.18
N PRO A 302 -3.97 3.59 15.57
CA PRO A 302 -3.56 3.69 16.97
C PRO A 302 -3.69 5.08 17.61
N GLY A 303 -3.59 6.16 16.81
CA GLY A 303 -3.77 7.53 17.29
C GLY A 303 -5.22 7.95 17.50
N LEU A 304 -6.18 7.18 16.97
CA LEU A 304 -7.60 7.55 16.97
C LEU A 304 -8.29 7.00 18.22
N LYS A 305 -8.75 7.89 19.10
CA LYS A 305 -9.38 7.54 20.37
C LYS A 305 -10.90 7.41 20.27
N ALA A 306 -11.47 6.66 21.22
CA ALA A 306 -12.92 6.51 21.42
C ALA A 306 -13.68 5.91 20.23
N MET A 307 -13.10 4.92 19.55
CA MET A 307 -13.78 4.14 18.51
C MET A 307 -14.42 2.88 19.08
N GLN A 308 -15.56 2.48 18.51
CA GLN A 308 -16.21 1.22 18.86
C GLN A 308 -15.52 0.03 18.17
N PRO A 309 -14.87 -0.90 18.90
CA PRO A 309 -14.02 -1.92 18.29
C PRO A 309 -14.76 -2.88 17.34
N VAL A 310 -15.99 -3.24 17.70
CA VAL A 310 -16.82 -4.16 16.90
C VAL A 310 -17.21 -3.52 15.57
N VAL A 311 -17.65 -2.26 15.60
CA VAL A 311 -18.07 -1.52 14.41
C VAL A 311 -16.86 -1.24 13.52
N LEU A 312 -15.72 -0.84 14.11
CA LEU A 312 -14.47 -0.65 13.39
C LEU A 312 -14.00 -1.93 12.70
N GLY A 313 -14.08 -3.08 13.38
CA GLY A 313 -13.73 -4.38 12.80
C GLY A 313 -14.62 -4.74 11.61
N LEU A 314 -15.94 -4.54 11.73
CA LEU A 314 -16.89 -4.76 10.63
C LEU A 314 -16.62 -3.81 9.45
N ALA A 315 -16.39 -2.53 9.73
CA ALA A 315 -16.07 -1.52 8.72
C ALA A 315 -14.76 -1.85 7.98
N LEU A 316 -13.72 -2.32 8.69
CA LEU A 316 -12.45 -2.78 8.09
C LEU A 316 -12.66 -3.93 7.13
N VAL A 317 -13.43 -4.96 7.53
CA VAL A 317 -13.74 -6.09 6.66
C VAL A 317 -14.50 -5.62 5.42
N CYS A 318 -15.49 -4.74 5.58
CA CYS A 318 -16.24 -4.17 4.45
C CYS A 318 -15.34 -3.36 3.51
N ALA A 319 -14.49 -2.50 4.06
CA ALA A 319 -13.55 -1.66 3.30
C ALA A 319 -12.50 -2.50 2.56
N TRP A 320 -11.99 -3.58 3.15
CA TRP A 320 -11.07 -4.50 2.50
C TRP A 320 -11.78 -5.32 1.42
N MET A 321 -12.98 -5.84 1.67
CA MET A 321 -13.75 -6.56 0.65
C MET A 321 -14.08 -5.68 -0.55
N ALA A 322 -14.52 -4.44 -0.32
CA ALA A 322 -14.78 -3.46 -1.37
C ALA A 322 -13.51 -3.13 -2.15
N GLY A 323 -12.41 -2.79 -1.46
CA GLY A 323 -11.16 -2.41 -2.09
C GLY A 323 -10.52 -3.56 -2.88
N VAL A 324 -10.39 -4.75 -2.28
CA VAL A 324 -9.88 -5.94 -2.97
C VAL A 324 -10.76 -6.32 -4.15
N GLY A 325 -12.08 -6.23 -3.99
CA GLY A 325 -13.04 -6.48 -5.07
C GLY A 325 -12.88 -5.51 -6.24
N LEU A 326 -12.73 -4.21 -5.97
CA LEU A 326 -12.50 -3.18 -7.00
C LEU A 326 -11.19 -3.42 -7.75
N LEU A 327 -10.10 -3.66 -7.01
CA LEU A 327 -8.80 -4.01 -7.60
C LEU A 327 -8.91 -5.28 -8.45
N ALA A 328 -9.56 -6.32 -7.94
CA ALA A 328 -9.77 -7.56 -8.67
C ALA A 328 -10.59 -7.35 -9.95
N LEU A 329 -11.65 -6.54 -9.93
CA LEU A 329 -12.44 -6.23 -11.13
C LEU A 329 -11.65 -5.46 -12.19
N ALA A 330 -10.74 -4.57 -11.78
CA ALA A 330 -9.86 -3.85 -12.70
C ALA A 330 -8.79 -4.76 -13.33
N LEU A 331 -8.36 -5.79 -12.61
CA LEU A 331 -7.32 -6.73 -13.03
C LEU A 331 -7.87 -7.94 -13.80
N LEU A 332 -9.07 -8.39 -13.47
CA LEU A 332 -9.72 -9.52 -14.13
C LEU A 332 -10.22 -9.07 -15.51
N PRO A 333 -9.68 -9.63 -16.61
CA PRO A 333 -10.06 -9.19 -17.94
C PRO A 333 -11.55 -9.46 -18.20
N GLY A 334 -12.24 -8.51 -18.84
CA GLY A 334 -13.44 -8.79 -19.61
C GLY A 334 -13.17 -9.74 -20.79
N GLY A 335 -11.91 -9.81 -21.23
CA GLY A 335 -11.34 -10.76 -22.19
C GLY A 335 -9.83 -10.52 -22.35
N MET A 336 -9.05 -11.61 -22.39
CA MET A 336 -7.59 -11.72 -22.63
C MET A 336 -6.62 -11.22 -21.53
N MET A 337 -5.95 -12.16 -20.85
CA MET A 337 -4.63 -11.92 -20.24
C MET A 337 -3.66 -11.37 -21.30
N PRO A 338 -2.69 -10.51 -20.95
CA PRO A 338 -1.70 -10.02 -21.90
C PRO A 338 -1.05 -11.19 -22.63
N ARG A 339 -1.26 -11.26 -23.96
CA ARG A 339 -0.54 -12.20 -24.83
C ARG A 339 0.93 -11.80 -24.86
N ARG A 340 1.78 -12.83 -24.91
CA ARG A 340 3.24 -12.75 -24.98
C ARG A 340 3.66 -11.67 -25.96
N THR A 341 4.48 -10.71 -25.54
CA THR A 341 5.41 -10.09 -26.47
C THR A 341 6.51 -11.13 -26.75
N PRO A 342 6.90 -11.33 -28.02
CA PRO A 342 7.88 -12.35 -28.41
C PRO A 342 9.21 -12.25 -27.65
#